data_AF-A0AAJ2ENZ8-F1
#
_entry.id   AF-A0AAJ2ENZ8-F1
#
_cell.length_a   1.000
_cell.length_b   1.000
_cell.length_c   1.000
_cell.angle_alpha   90.00
_cell.angle_beta   90.00
_cell.angle_gamma   90.00
#
_symmetry.space_group_name_H-M   'P 1'
#
loop_
_entity.id
_entity.type
_entity.pdbx_description
1 polymer ?
#
loop_
_entity_poly.entity_id
_entity_poly.type
_entity_poly.pdbx_seq_one_letter_code
_entity_poly.pdbx_strand_id
1 'polypeptide(L)' 'MSTLEAFHAIVTDENAPQIIRDHVVDALQYALRNQSGYFTRKELQWLAQWDDTRIPIAAEKILNGMTAA' A
#
# COMPACT_ATOMS: atom_id res chain seq x y z
N MET A 1 8.03 5.21 -6.30
CA MET A 1 8.26 3.81 -6.75
C MET A 1 9.31 3.07 -5.92
N SER A 2 10.60 3.42 -5.89
CA SER A 2 11.63 2.54 -5.27
C SER A 2 11.37 2.11 -3.82
N THR A 3 10.83 2.99 -2.96
CA THR A 3 10.49 2.65 -1.57
C THR A 3 9.33 1.65 -1.48
N LEU A 4 8.30 1.83 -2.31
CA LEU A 4 7.13 0.96 -2.34
C LEU A 4 7.49 -0.44 -2.88
N GLU A 5 8.41 -0.52 -3.84
CA GLU A 5 8.98 -1.78 -4.34
C GLU A 5 9.77 -2.51 -3.26
N ALA A 6 10.56 -1.79 -2.45
CA ALA A 6 11.26 -2.39 -1.31
C ALA A 6 10.30 -2.94 -0.25
N PHE A 7 9.21 -2.22 0.04
CA PHE A 7 8.16 -2.70 0.94
C PHE A 7 7.46 -3.95 0.39
N HIS A 8 7.13 -3.98 -0.90
CA HIS A 8 6.56 -5.16 -1.51
C HIS A 8 7.49 -6.36 -1.40
N ALA A 9 8.79 -6.18 -1.70
CA ALA A 9 9.78 -7.24 -1.57
C ALA A 9 9.79 -7.84 -0.14
N ILE A 10 9.72 -7.01 0.90
CA ILE A 10 9.64 -7.47 2.30
C ILE A 10 8.34 -8.22 2.58
N VAL A 11 7.19 -7.68 2.15
CA VAL A 11 5.87 -8.28 2.44
C VAL A 11 5.69 -9.62 1.71
N THR A 12 6.30 -9.80 0.55
CA THR A 12 6.27 -11.05 -0.23
C THR A 12 7.39 -12.04 0.11
N ASP A 13 8.38 -11.65 0.91
CA ASP A 13 9.47 -12.54 1.31
C ASP A 13 9.00 -13.50 2.42
N GLU A 14 8.87 -14.78 2.10
CA GLU A 14 8.50 -15.83 3.05
C GLU A 14 9.56 -16.05 4.14
N ASN A 15 10.81 -15.61 3.92
CA ASN A 15 11.87 -15.67 4.92
C ASN A 15 11.86 -14.46 5.86
N ALA A 16 11.12 -13.39 5.52
CA ALA A 16 10.98 -12.24 6.40
C ALA A 16 10.10 -12.61 7.60
N PRO A 17 10.50 -12.27 8.84
CA PRO A 17 9.67 -12.52 10.01
C PRO A 17 8.29 -11.88 9.85
N GLN A 18 7.23 -12.63 10.19
CA GLN A 18 5.85 -12.18 10.03
C GLN A 18 5.59 -10.81 10.66
N ILE A 19 6.17 -10.55 11.84
CA ILE A 19 6.07 -9.25 12.52
C ILE A 19 6.59 -8.08 11.68
N ILE A 20 7.63 -8.28 10.87
CA ILE A 20 8.17 -7.23 9.99
C ILE A 20 7.25 -7.02 8.79
N ARG A 21 6.75 -8.11 8.19
CA ARG A 21 5.79 -8.07 7.09
C ARG A 21 4.53 -7.31 7.49
N ASP A 22 3.98 -7.65 8.66
CA ASP A 22 2.80 -7.00 9.23
C ASP A 22 3.06 -5.53 9.53
N HIS A 23 4.23 -5.18 10.07
CA HIS A 23 4.56 -3.79 10.36
C HIS A 23 4.62 -2.91 9.11
N VAL A 24 5.15 -3.43 8.00
CA VAL A 24 5.16 -2.72 6.72
C VAL A 24 3.73 -2.49 6.22
N VAL A 25 2.87 -3.51 6.29
CA VAL A 25 1.45 -3.40 5.89
C VAL A 25 0.71 -2.38 6.76
N ASP A 26 0.92 -2.41 8.08
CA ASP A 26 0.26 -1.50 9.01
C ASP A 26 0.71 -0.04 8.80
N ALA A 27 2.00 0.20 8.58
CA ALA A 27 2.53 1.52 8.26
C ALA A 27 1.95 2.07 6.94
N LEU A 28 1.85 1.22 5.91
CA LEU A 28 1.26 1.62 4.63
C LEU A 28 -0.24 1.88 4.75
N GLN A 29 -0.99 1.06 5.47
CA GLN A 29 -2.40 1.31 5.74
C GLN A 29 -2.61 2.63 6.48
N TYR A 30 -1.77 2.92 7.48
CA TYR A 30 -1.82 4.20 8.19
C TYR A 30 -1.58 5.36 7.22
N ALA A 31 -0.56 5.28 6.37
CA ALA A 31 -0.25 6.32 5.39
C ALA A 31 -1.41 6.53 4.40
N LEU A 32 -1.99 5.46 3.85
CA LEU A 32 -3.13 5.54 2.92
C LEU A 32 -4.35 6.21 3.56
N ARG A 33 -4.64 5.90 4.84
CA ARG A 33 -5.82 6.44 5.53
C ARG A 33 -5.66 7.89 5.99
N ASN A 34 -4.44 8.32 6.34
CA ASN A 34 -4.22 9.61 7.00
C ASN A 34 -3.47 10.63 6.13
N GLN A 35 -2.76 10.19 5.10
CA GLN A 35 -1.90 11.02 4.26
C GLN A 35 -2.10 10.66 2.77
N SER A 36 -3.36 10.59 2.33
CA SER A 36 -3.73 10.17 0.97
C SER A 36 -3.07 11.01 -0.14
N GLY A 37 -2.70 12.26 0.14
CA GLY A 37 -2.00 13.15 -0.79
C GLY A 37 -0.54 12.79 -1.07
N TYR A 38 0.06 11.85 -0.33
CA TYR A 38 1.45 11.42 -0.56
C TYR A 38 1.62 10.47 -1.75
N PHE A 39 0.53 9.84 -2.19
CA PHE A 39 0.58 8.82 -3.22
C PHE A 39 0.16 9.40 -4.57
N THR A 40 0.93 9.09 -5.60
CA THR A 40 0.53 9.36 -6.97
C THR A 40 -0.55 8.37 -7.43
N ARG A 41 -1.32 8.71 -8.46
CA ARG A 41 -2.31 7.79 -9.06
C ARG A 41 -1.68 6.45 -9.46
N LYS A 42 -0.47 6.47 -10.03
CA LYS A 42 0.25 5.25 -10.46
C LYS A 42 0.61 4.35 -9.26
N GLU A 43 1.06 4.94 -8.17
CA GLU A 43 1.40 4.20 -6.95
C GLU A 43 0.16 3.60 -6.30
N LEU A 44 -0.95 4.34 -6.27
CA LEU A 44 -2.23 3.81 -5.79
C LEU A 44 -2.75 2.66 -6.66
N GLN A 45 -2.64 2.76 -7.99
CA GLN A 45 -3.01 1.68 -8.89
C GLN A 45 -2.18 0.42 -8.65
N TRP A 46 -0.89 0.57 -8.38
CA TRP A 46 -0.02 -0.57 -8.08
C TRP A 46 -0.31 -1.17 -6.70
N LEU A 47 -0.54 -0.34 -5.67
CA LEU A 47 -0.97 -0.79 -4.35
C LEU A 47 -2.32 -1.52 -4.38
N ALA A 48 -3.22 -1.14 -5.29
CA ALA A 48 -4.49 -1.83 -5.50
C ALA A 48 -4.36 -3.28 -6.02
N GLN A 49 -3.17 -3.70 -6.43
CA GLN A 49 -2.91 -5.06 -6.93
C GLN A 49 -2.15 -5.94 -5.93
N TRP A 50 -1.89 -5.45 -4.71
CA TRP A 50 -1.18 -6.22 -3.69
C TRP A 50 -2.05 -7.34 -3.10
N ASP A 51 -1.43 -8.47 -2.75
CA ASP A 51 -2.13 -9.65 -2.24
C ASP A 51 -2.74 -9.45 -0.84
N ASP A 52 -2.14 -8.60 0.00
CA ASP A 52 -2.69 -8.28 1.31
C ASP A 52 -3.93 -7.38 1.17
N THR A 53 -5.11 -7.97 1.34
CA THR A 53 -6.42 -7.31 1.13
C THR A 53 -6.59 -5.95 1.82
N ARG A 54 -5.85 -5.68 2.90
CA ARG A 54 -5.95 -4.41 3.63
C ARG A 54 -5.39 -3.24 2.82
N ILE A 55 -4.42 -3.48 1.94
CA ILE A 55 -3.78 -2.47 1.09
C ILE A 55 -4.69 -2.09 -0.10
N PRO A 56 -5.22 -3.02 -0.91
CA PRO A 56 -6.12 -2.68 -2.01
C PRO A 56 -7.35 -1.90 -1.58
N ILE A 57 -8.03 -2.32 -0.49
CA ILE A 57 -9.22 -1.63 0.01
C ILE A 57 -8.95 -0.14 0.28
N ALA A 58 -7.80 0.16 0.89
CA ALA A 58 -7.41 1.53 1.20
C ALA A 58 -7.00 2.32 -0.06
N ALA A 59 -6.25 1.70 -0.97
CA ALA A 59 -5.79 2.33 -2.21
C ALA A 59 -6.93 2.63 -3.19
N GLU A 60 -7.83 1.67 -3.41
CA GLU A 60 -9.01 1.82 -4.29
C GLU A 60 -9.95 2.92 -3.80
N LYS A 61 -10.14 3.05 -2.49
CA LYS A 61 -10.93 4.14 -1.92
C LYS A 61 -10.39 5.52 -2.31
N ILE A 62 -9.07 5.68 -2.32
CA ILE A 62 -8.42 6.94 -2.71
C ILE A 62 -8.54 7.15 -4.23
N LEU A 63 -8.29 6.10 -5.02
CA LEU A 63 -8.44 6.16 -6.49
C LEU A 63 -9.84 6.60 -6.92
N ASN A 64 -10.86 6.00 -6.32
CA ASN A 64 -12.26 6.35 -6.59
C ASN A 64 -12.58 7.79 -6.18
N GLY A 65 -11.99 8.26 -5.07
CA GLY A 65 -12.08 9.67 -4.66
C GLY A 65 -11.41 10.64 -5.63
N MET A 66 -10.30 10.24 -6.25
CA MET A 66 -9.58 11.05 -7.25
C MET A 66 -10.32 11.16 -8.59
N THR A 67 -11.18 10.21 -8.93
CA THR A 67 -11.99 10.26 -10.17
C THR A 67 -13.28 11.06 -10.01
N ALA A 68 -13.71 11.31 -8.77
CA ALA A 68 -14.93 12.06 -8.46
C ALA A 68 -14.71 13.57 -8.30
N ALA A 69 -13.46 14.04 -8.40
CA ALA A 69 -13.04 15.45 -8.36
C ALA A 69 -12.70 15.95 -9.76
#